data_AF-A0A844Q4X5-F1
#
_entry.id   AF-A0A844Q4X5-F1
#
_cell.length_a   1.000
_cell.length_b   1.000
_cell.length_c   1.000
_cell.angle_alpha   90.00
_cell.angle_beta   90.00
_cell.angle_gamma   90.00
#
_symmetry.space_group_name_H-M   'P 1'
#
loop_
_entity.id
_entity.type
_entity.pdbx_description
1 polymer ?
#
loop_
_entity_poly.entity_id
_entity_poly.type
_entity_poly.pdbx_seq_one_letter_code
_entity_poly.pdbx_strand_id
1 'polypeptide(L)'
;MKTRKIGAIIIGTAILIVIGYTIFKIITGREVGFQEVIVMGTLLMMFFSAITWGNKEEKDGIFIDEELGQRITEKSSKISYFILVSFILVAVAADELVNGTINIFLLATLGLAMIILPFVEFLVAKKYQ
;
A
#
# COMPACT_ATOMS: atom_id res chain seq x y z
N MET A 1 19.49 -18.39 11.30
CA MET A 1 19.14 -17.13 10.60
C MET A 1 18.15 -16.38 11.49
N LYS A 2 18.24 -15.05 11.60
CA LYS A 2 17.25 -14.24 12.35
C LYS A 2 15.83 -14.55 11.83
N THR A 3 14.84 -14.72 12.71
CA THR A 3 13.50 -15.22 12.33
C THR A 3 12.86 -14.33 11.26
N ARG A 4 13.13 -13.03 11.32
CA ARG A 4 12.75 -12.04 10.31
C ARG A 4 13.21 -12.38 8.89
N LYS A 5 14.46 -12.82 8.72
CA LYS A 5 15.00 -13.20 7.39
C LYS A 5 14.31 -14.45 6.85
N ILE A 6 14.01 -15.41 7.71
CA ILE A 6 13.28 -16.63 7.33
C ILE A 6 11.84 -16.26 6.94
N GLY A 7 11.17 -15.44 7.75
CA GLY A 7 9.81 -14.94 7.48
C GLY A 7 9.74 -14.19 6.14
N ALA A 8 10.69 -13.30 5.87
CA ALA A 8 10.76 -12.60 4.58
C ALA A 8 10.93 -13.56 3.39
N ILE A 9 11.75 -14.60 3.52
CA ILE A 9 11.93 -15.62 2.46
C ILE A 9 10.62 -16.39 2.23
N ILE A 10 9.93 -16.80 3.31
CA ILE A 10 8.66 -17.52 3.22
C ILE A 10 7.60 -16.65 2.54
N ILE A 11 7.42 -15.41 3.00
CA ILE A 11 6.43 -14.48 2.43
C ILE A 11 6.80 -14.15 0.99
N GLY A 12 8.09 -13.91 0.70
CA GLY A 12 8.57 -13.66 -0.66
C GLY A 12 8.30 -14.84 -1.60
N THR A 13 8.48 -16.07 -1.13
CA THR A 13 8.15 -17.28 -1.89
C THR A 13 6.63 -17.38 -2.14
N ALA A 14 5.81 -17.06 -1.14
CA ALA A 14 4.35 -17.02 -1.30
C ALA A 14 3.92 -15.96 -2.34
N ILE A 15 4.54 -14.77 -2.33
CA ILE A 15 4.30 -13.74 -3.35
C ILE A 15 4.59 -14.29 -4.76
N LEU A 16 5.73 -14.95 -4.96
CA LEU A 16 6.09 -15.51 -6.26
C LEU A 16 5.09 -16.58 -6.73
N ILE A 17 4.60 -17.42 -5.82
CA ILE A 17 3.56 -18.42 -6.12
C ILE A 17 2.27 -17.73 -6.58
N VAL A 18 1.82 -16.70 -5.85
CA VAL A 18 0.59 -15.97 -6.20
C VAL A 18 0.76 -15.22 -7.52
N ILE A 19 1.92 -14.60 -7.78
CA ILE A 19 2.22 -13.95 -9.07
C ILE A 19 2.15 -14.99 -10.20
N GLY A 20 2.82 -16.14 -10.04
CA GLY A 20 2.81 -17.22 -11.02
C GLY A 20 1.41 -17.76 -11.29
N TYR A 21 0.61 -17.96 -10.24
CA TYR A 21 -0.77 -18.40 -10.36
C TYR A 21 -1.66 -17.37 -11.07
N THR A 22 -1.53 -16.08 -10.74
CA THR A 22 -2.27 -15.01 -11.41
C THR A 22 -1.90 -14.90 -12.89
N ILE A 23 -0.61 -14.98 -13.24
CA ILE A 23 -0.18 -15.02 -14.65
C ILE A 23 -0.75 -16.23 -15.37
N PHE A 24 -0.73 -17.41 -14.73
CA PHE A 24 -1.34 -18.62 -15.28
C PHE A 24 -2.84 -18.43 -15.56
N LYS A 25 -3.59 -17.81 -14.64
CA LYS A 25 -5.00 -17.48 -14.87
C LYS A 25 -5.18 -16.59 -16.10
N ILE A 26 -4.40 -15.51 -16.21
CA ILE A 26 -4.46 -14.57 -17.34
C ILE A 26 -4.22 -15.30 -18.67
N ILE A 27 -3.15 -16.10 -18.77
CA ILE A 27 -2.78 -16.79 -20.02
C ILE A 27 -3.81 -17.88 -20.38
N THR A 28 -4.44 -18.50 -19.39
CA THR A 28 -5.50 -19.50 -19.60
C THR A 28 -6.89 -18.89 -19.80
N GLY A 29 -6.99 -17.56 -19.91
CA GLY A 29 -8.26 -16.85 -20.08
C GLY A 29 -9.18 -16.94 -18.86
N ARG A 30 -8.66 -17.31 -17.69
CA ARG A 30 -9.41 -17.32 -16.43
C ARG A 30 -9.42 -15.92 -15.85
N GLU A 31 -10.57 -15.53 -15.28
CA GLU A 31 -10.73 -14.22 -14.66
C GLU A 31 -9.80 -14.04 -13.46
N VAL A 32 -9.14 -12.88 -13.39
CA VAL A 32 -8.45 -12.42 -12.18
C VAL A 32 -9.43 -11.57 -11.40
N GLY A 33 -9.69 -11.96 -10.15
CA GLY A 33 -10.73 -11.35 -9.35
C GLY A 33 -10.18 -10.60 -8.16
N PHE A 34 -11.12 -10.19 -7.32
CA PHE A 34 -10.86 -9.52 -6.05
C PHE A 34 -9.92 -10.30 -5.13
N GLN A 35 -10.06 -11.63 -5.08
CA GLN A 35 -9.28 -12.48 -4.18
C GLN A 35 -7.78 -12.42 -4.48
N GLU A 36 -7.39 -12.51 -5.76
CA GLU A 36 -5.98 -12.43 -6.15
C GLU A 36 -5.37 -11.07 -5.76
N VAL A 37 -6.12 -9.98 -5.96
CA VAL A 37 -5.67 -8.62 -5.63
C VAL A 37 -5.49 -8.46 -4.13
N ILE A 38 -6.45 -8.90 -3.31
CA ILE A 38 -6.36 -8.81 -1.85
C ILE A 38 -5.22 -9.65 -1.31
N VAL A 39 -5.10 -10.91 -1.74
CA VAL A 39 -4.02 -11.80 -1.28
C VAL A 39 -2.65 -11.22 -1.66
N MET A 40 -2.49 -10.72 -2.87
CA MET A 40 -1.27 -10.05 -3.30
C MET A 40 -0.96 -8.83 -2.44
N GLY A 41 -1.96 -7.97 -2.21
CA GLY A 41 -1.82 -6.77 -1.38
C GLY A 41 -1.42 -7.09 0.05
N THR A 42 -2.05 -8.08 0.68
CA THR A 42 -1.73 -8.52 2.04
C THR A 42 -0.32 -9.11 2.11
N LEU A 43 0.07 -9.97 1.15
CA LEU A 43 1.41 -10.54 1.13
C LEU A 43 2.49 -9.47 0.96
N LEU A 44 2.29 -8.51 0.05
CA LEU A 44 3.22 -7.40 -0.14
C LEU A 44 3.31 -6.52 1.11
N MET A 45 2.18 -6.22 1.76
CA MET A 45 2.16 -5.47 3.02
C MET A 45 2.99 -6.19 4.11
N MET A 46 2.77 -7.50 4.28
CA MET A 46 3.52 -8.29 5.25
C MET A 46 5.00 -8.36 4.89
N PHE A 47 5.34 -8.54 3.62
CA PHE A 47 6.72 -8.62 3.15
C PHE A 47 7.49 -7.33 3.39
N PHE A 48 6.96 -6.19 2.93
CA PHE A 48 7.60 -4.89 3.12
C PHE A 48 7.71 -4.53 4.59
N SER A 49 6.69 -4.84 5.41
CA SER A 49 6.77 -4.66 6.86
C SER A 49 7.90 -5.50 7.47
N ALA A 50 7.97 -6.80 7.13
CA ALA A 50 8.96 -7.73 7.66
C ALA A 50 10.41 -7.37 7.28
N ILE A 51 10.66 -6.81 6.09
CA ILE A 51 12.03 -6.43 5.70
C ILE A 51 12.42 -5.02 6.17
N THR A 52 11.44 -4.15 6.43
CA THR A 52 11.69 -2.75 6.85
C THR A 52 11.92 -2.66 8.35
N TRP A 53 10.99 -3.22 9.13
CA TRP A 53 10.97 -3.02 10.57
C TRP A 53 11.76 -4.09 11.32
N GLY A 54 12.32 -3.67 12.44
CA GLY A 54 13.03 -4.49 13.40
C GLY A 54 12.12 -5.18 14.41
N ASN A 55 12.59 -6.28 15.03
CA ASN A 55 11.87 -6.93 16.13
C ASN A 55 12.53 -6.61 17.47
N LYS A 56 11.76 -6.08 18.43
CA LYS A 56 12.21 -5.75 19.78
C LYS A 56 12.77 -6.96 20.52
N GLU A 57 12.20 -8.15 20.31
CA GLU A 57 12.66 -9.40 20.93
C GLU A 57 14.02 -9.83 20.40
N GLU A 58 14.25 -9.66 19.09
CA GLU A 58 15.52 -10.00 18.44
C GLU A 58 16.56 -8.86 18.54
N LYS A 59 16.16 -7.72 19.11
CA LYS A 59 16.95 -6.48 19.22
C LYS A 59 17.65 -6.14 17.91
N ASP A 60 16.91 -6.15 16.81
CA ASP A 60 17.46 -5.96 15.48
C ASP A 60 16.66 -4.94 14.65
N GLY A 61 17.29 -4.39 13.60
CA GLY A 61 16.63 -3.46 12.68
C GLY A 61 16.32 -2.10 13.28
N ILE A 62 15.48 -1.35 12.56
CA ILE A 62 14.95 -0.04 12.98
C ILE A 62 13.62 -0.30 13.68
N PHE A 63 13.43 0.27 14.87
CA PHE A 63 12.15 0.16 15.57
C PHE A 63 11.21 1.29 15.16
N ILE A 64 9.93 0.99 14.99
CA ILE A 64 8.96 1.97 14.51
C ILE A 64 8.78 3.16 15.47
N ASP A 65 8.96 2.90 16.77
CA ASP A 65 8.73 3.85 17.85
C ASP A 65 9.98 4.62 18.29
N GLU A 66 11.15 4.33 17.73
CA GLU A 66 12.36 5.16 17.91
C GLU A 66 12.33 6.41 17.01
N GLU A 67 13.13 7.43 17.32
CA GLU A 67 13.14 8.71 16.58
C GLU A 67 13.31 8.53 15.06
N LEU A 68 14.23 7.64 14.65
CA LEU A 68 14.44 7.34 13.24
C LEU A 68 13.22 6.66 12.61
N GLY A 69 12.57 5.72 13.31
CA GLY A 69 11.37 5.04 12.84
C GLY A 69 10.17 5.96 12.70
N GLN A 70 9.99 6.89 13.64
CA GLN A 70 8.95 7.92 13.56
C GLN A 70 9.18 8.84 12.36
N ARG A 71 10.42 9.32 12.17
CA ARG A 71 10.78 10.16 11.00
C ARG A 71 10.57 9.43 9.67
N ILE A 72 10.92 8.13 9.59
CA ILE A 72 10.65 7.31 8.40
C ILE A 72 9.14 7.27 8.14
N THR A 73 8.35 6.97 9.16
CA THR A 73 6.89 6.84 9.08
C THR A 73 6.23 8.15 8.62
N GLU A 74 6.61 9.28 9.18
CA GLU A 74 6.08 10.60 8.79
C GLU A 74 6.39 10.91 7.33
N LYS A 75 7.65 10.75 6.93
CA LYS A 75 8.09 11.05 5.56
C LYS A 75 7.46 10.10 4.55
N SER A 76 7.44 8.80 4.84
CA SER A 76 6.85 7.80 3.95
C SER A 76 5.34 7.99 3.83
N SER A 77 4.63 8.32 4.91
CA SER A 77 3.17 8.54 4.90
C SER A 77 2.78 9.70 3.98
N LYS A 78 3.53 10.82 4.02
CA LYS A 78 3.29 11.96 3.13
C LYS A 78 3.57 11.60 1.67
N ILE A 79 4.68 10.91 1.41
CA ILE A 79 5.02 10.45 0.04
C ILE A 79 3.96 9.49 -0.48
N SER A 80 3.59 8.47 0.30
CA SER A 80 2.60 7.46 -0.10
C SER A 80 1.22 8.07 -0.36
N TYR A 81 0.83 9.09 0.41
CA TYR A 81 -0.42 9.81 0.18
C TYR A 81 -0.44 10.44 -1.21
N PHE A 82 0.59 11.21 -1.59
CA PHE A 82 0.61 11.85 -2.91
C PHE A 82 0.72 10.85 -4.06
N ILE A 83 1.45 9.74 -3.86
CA ILE A 83 1.49 8.63 -4.81
C ILE A 83 0.08 8.05 -5.00
N LEU A 84 -0.64 7.76 -3.91
CA LEU A 84 -1.99 7.20 -3.97
C LEU A 84 -2.98 8.16 -4.65
N VAL A 85 -2.95 9.45 -4.30
CA VAL A 85 -3.77 10.48 -4.97
C VAL A 85 -3.47 10.53 -6.47
N SER A 86 -2.20 10.44 -6.86
CA SER A 86 -1.80 10.41 -8.27
C SER A 86 -2.33 9.16 -9.00
N PHE A 87 -2.28 7.99 -8.36
CA PHE A 87 -2.86 6.76 -8.92
C PHE A 87 -4.38 6.86 -9.09
N ILE A 88 -5.08 7.42 -8.11
CA ILE A 88 -6.53 7.63 -8.20
C ILE A 88 -6.85 8.60 -9.36
N LEU A 89 -6.08 9.68 -9.52
CA LEU A 89 -6.24 10.62 -10.62
C LEU A 89 -6.05 9.94 -11.98
N VAL A 90 -4.98 9.15 -12.14
CA VAL A 90 -4.74 8.37 -13.37
C VAL A 90 -5.86 7.38 -13.61
N ALA A 91 -6.39 6.73 -12.56
CA ALA A 91 -7.52 5.81 -12.69
C ALA A 91 -8.79 6.50 -13.18
N VAL A 92 -9.12 7.71 -12.66
CA VAL A 92 -10.25 8.52 -13.15
C VAL A 92 -10.08 8.84 -14.63
N ALA A 93 -8.90 9.32 -15.03
CA ALA A 93 -8.63 9.67 -16.43
C ALA A 93 -8.68 8.44 -17.35
N ALA A 94 -8.13 7.30 -16.90
CA ALA A 94 -8.15 6.07 -17.67
C ALA A 94 -9.58 5.51 -17.81
N ASP A 95 -10.40 5.58 -16.77
CA ASP A 95 -11.80 5.16 -16.80
C ASP A 95 -12.60 5.98 -17.82
N GLU A 96 -12.43 7.31 -17.83
CA GLU A 96 -13.07 8.19 -18.81
C GLU A 96 -12.64 7.87 -20.24
N LEU A 97 -11.35 7.63 -20.47
CA LEU A 97 -10.81 7.30 -21.79
C LEU A 97 -11.30 5.94 -22.32
N VAL A 98 -11.44 4.94 -21.43
CA VAL A 98 -11.83 3.57 -21.82
C VAL A 98 -13.35 3.44 -21.96
N ASN A 99 -14.10 4.03 -21.02
CA ASN A 99 -15.55 3.84 -20.92
C ASN A 99 -16.36 5.01 -21.52
N GLY A 100 -15.71 6.11 -21.92
CA GLY A 100 -16.35 7.31 -22.46
C GLY A 100 -17.22 8.07 -21.46
N THR A 101 -17.19 7.67 -20.19
CA THR A 101 -17.96 8.24 -19.07
C THR A 101 -17.10 8.19 -17.82
N ILE A 102 -17.37 9.08 -16.86
CA ILE A 102 -16.64 9.13 -15.59
C ILE A 102 -17.40 8.31 -14.54
N ASN A 103 -16.74 7.34 -13.92
CA ASN A 103 -17.27 6.65 -12.75
C ASN A 103 -17.39 7.60 -11.55
N ILE A 104 -18.63 7.85 -11.12
CA ILE A 104 -18.95 8.80 -10.04
C ILE A 104 -18.31 8.41 -8.70
N PHE A 105 -18.17 7.12 -8.39
CA PHE A 105 -17.55 6.67 -7.15
C PHE A 105 -16.04 6.87 -7.17
N LEU A 106 -15.41 6.68 -8.33
CA LEU A 106 -13.99 6.94 -8.51
C LEU A 106 -13.68 8.43 -8.44
N LEU A 107 -14.53 9.27 -9.05
CA LEU A 107 -14.44 10.73 -8.96
C LEU A 107 -14.64 11.23 -7.52
N ALA A 108 -15.63 10.69 -6.79
CA ALA A 108 -15.85 11.01 -5.38
C ALA A 108 -14.65 10.59 -4.52
N THR A 109 -14.04 9.44 -4.81
CA THR A 109 -12.82 8.96 -4.13
C THR A 109 -11.66 9.94 -4.35
N LEU A 110 -11.48 10.44 -5.57
CA LEU A 110 -10.48 11.47 -5.86
C LEU A 110 -10.74 12.75 -5.05
N GLY A 111 -11.99 13.24 -5.05
CA GLY A 111 -12.36 14.44 -4.28
C GLY A 111 -12.08 14.30 -2.79
N LEU A 112 -12.45 13.17 -2.18
CA LEU A 112 -12.12 12.86 -0.80
C LEU A 112 -10.61 12.79 -0.58
N ALA A 113 -9.89 12.08 -1.45
CA ALA A 113 -8.44 11.93 -1.38
C ALA A 113 -7.69 13.25 -1.57
N MET A 114 -8.29 14.30 -2.16
CA MET A 114 -7.67 15.64 -2.22
C MET A 114 -7.86 16.43 -0.92
N ILE A 115 -8.98 16.24 -0.22
CA ILE A 115 -9.37 17.03 0.96
C ILE A 115 -8.88 16.40 2.26
N ILE A 116 -8.68 15.08 2.31
CA ILE A 116 -8.34 14.36 3.55
C ILE A 116 -7.09 14.92 4.24
N LEU A 117 -5.97 15.12 3.53
CA LEU A 117 -4.74 15.64 4.15
C LEU A 117 -4.94 17.03 4.78
N PRO A 118 -5.36 18.09 4.05
CA PRO A 118 -5.53 19.41 4.65
C PRO A 118 -6.59 19.42 5.76
N PHE A 119 -7.63 18.59 5.65
CA PHE A 119 -8.63 18.46 6.70
C PHE A 119 -8.04 17.84 7.98
N VAL A 120 -7.28 16.76 7.86
CA VAL A 120 -6.62 16.13 9.02
C VAL A 120 -5.55 17.05 9.61
N GLU A 121 -4.77 17.74 8.79
CA GLU A 121 -3.81 18.75 9.24
C GLU A 121 -4.49 19.86 10.05
N PHE A 122 -5.64 20.37 9.59
CA PHE A 122 -6.44 21.34 10.34
C PHE A 122 -6.90 20.82 11.71
N LEU A 123 -7.43 19.59 11.77
CA LEU A 123 -7.87 18.98 13.03
C LEU A 123 -6.72 18.76 14.01
N VAL A 124 -5.55 18.36 13.51
CA VAL A 124 -4.35 18.15 14.33
C VAL A 124 -3.80 19.48 14.82
N ALA A 125 -3.68 20.49 13.96
CA ALA A 125 -3.20 21.82 14.32
C ALA A 125 -4.02 22.47 15.44
N LYS A 126 -5.34 22.27 15.43
CA LYS A 126 -6.26 22.75 16.48
C LYS A 126 -5.97 22.17 17.88
N LYS A 127 -5.22 21.07 18.00
CA LYS A 127 -4.80 20.53 19.31
C LYS A 127 -3.63 21.29 19.93
N TYR A 128 -2.90 22.06 19.11
CA TYR A 128 -1.72 22.81 19.50
C TYR A 128 -1.97 24.33 19.60
N GLN A 129 -3.19 24.77 19.25
CA GLN A 129 -3.68 26.14 19.36
C GLN A 129 -4.83 26.20 20.36
#